data_AF-A0A943MKR7-F1
#
_entry.id   AF-A0A943MKR7-F1
#
_cell.length_a   1.000
_cell.length_b   1.000
_cell.length_c   1.000
_cell.angle_alpha   90.00
_cell.angle_beta   90.00
_cell.angle_gamma   90.00
#
_symmetry.space_group_name_H-M   'P 1'
#
loop_
_entity.id
_entity.type
_entity.pdbx_description
1 polymer ?
#
loop_
_entity_poly.entity_id
_entity_poly.type
_entity_poly.pdbx_seq_one_letter_code
_entity_poly.pdbx_strand_id
1 'polypeptide(L)'
;MWSRQILKSNAKIALTGRYWRAFVVALLAGLLTGIANLGDTISNFLNQYDSYQSLFRSYDAAYPQIVFLDVLRTWVVPLTVFGLLLSIFVINILRIGEARYFVQNHFGETHVETLFSGFRNGYGNSVVAMFVTDLFIFLWSLLLLIPGIYKTYQYYMVPYILSDNPNIPGARARSISRAMTDGEKLNIFLLELSFIGWYLLGGLCLGIGVFFVNPYYEATKAELYIYLRDRAIQTGMVQPEELGLVFHTPGGENPFGPPPSVFM
;
A
#
# COMPACT_ATOMS: atom_id res chain seq x y z
N MET A 1 -15.86 8.87 -18.27
CA MET A 1 -14.79 9.35 -17.36
C MET A 1 -15.39 9.46 -15.97
N TRP A 2 -14.65 9.07 -14.94
CA TRP A 2 -15.10 9.17 -13.55
C TRP A 2 -14.92 10.61 -13.04
N SER A 3 -15.77 11.03 -12.09
CA SER A 3 -15.64 12.33 -11.44
C SER A 3 -15.10 12.17 -10.03
N ARG A 4 -14.11 13.00 -9.68
CA ARG A 4 -13.53 13.06 -8.32
C ARG A 4 -14.61 13.32 -7.26
N GLN A 5 -15.63 14.11 -7.59
CA GLN A 5 -16.73 14.41 -6.67
C GLN A 5 -17.59 13.16 -6.39
N ILE A 6 -17.82 12.32 -7.41
CA ILE A 6 -18.60 11.09 -7.26
C ILE A 6 -17.84 10.10 -6.38
N LEU A 7 -16.56 9.87 -6.65
CA LEU A 7 -15.75 8.95 -5.83
C LEU A 7 -15.70 9.39 -4.36
N LYS A 8 -15.50 10.68 -4.13
CA LYS A 8 -15.51 11.28 -2.78
C LYS A 8 -16.89 11.17 -2.10
N SER A 9 -17.97 11.37 -2.84
CA SER A 9 -19.33 11.20 -2.33
C SER A 9 -19.60 9.74 -1.95
N ASN A 10 -19.24 8.78 -2.81
CA ASN A 10 -19.41 7.36 -2.55
C ASN A 10 -18.57 6.91 -1.35
N ALA A 11 -17.33 7.36 -1.26
CA ALA A 11 -16.47 7.08 -0.11
C ALA A 11 -17.09 7.58 1.20
N LYS A 12 -17.74 8.76 1.20
CA LYS A 12 -18.46 9.27 2.36
C LYS A 12 -19.65 8.39 2.73
N ILE A 13 -20.40 7.92 1.73
CA ILE A 13 -21.53 7.00 1.93
C ILE A 13 -21.04 5.67 2.50
N ALA A 14 -20.00 5.07 1.93
CA ALA A 14 -19.41 3.82 2.40
C ALA A 14 -18.92 3.90 3.86
N LEU A 15 -18.49 5.08 4.31
CA LEU A 15 -18.04 5.32 5.69
C LEU A 15 -19.18 5.69 6.65
N THR A 16 -20.38 6.02 6.16
CA THR A 16 -21.49 6.46 7.00
C THR A 16 -21.94 5.32 7.91
N GLY A 17 -21.96 5.56 9.23
CA GLY A 17 -22.29 4.55 10.24
C GLY A 17 -21.17 3.54 10.55
N ARG A 18 -20.08 3.52 9.78
CA ARG A 18 -18.97 2.55 9.90
C ARG A 18 -17.60 3.19 10.07
N TYR A 19 -17.53 4.53 10.09
CA TYR A 19 -16.31 5.33 10.10
C TYR A 19 -15.29 4.87 11.14
N TRP A 20 -15.71 4.56 12.37
CA TRP A 20 -14.77 4.23 13.46
C TRP A 20 -14.01 2.92 13.22
N ARG A 21 -14.64 1.94 12.56
CA ARG A 21 -13.96 0.68 12.17
C ARG A 21 -12.93 0.95 11.07
N ALA A 22 -13.29 1.77 10.08
CA ALA A 22 -12.39 2.17 9.01
C ALA A 22 -11.23 3.04 9.54
N PHE A 23 -11.48 3.88 10.54
CA PHE A 23 -10.47 4.63 11.27
C PHE A 23 -9.46 3.71 11.95
N VAL A 24 -9.93 2.70 12.68
CA VAL A 24 -9.03 1.72 13.31
C VAL A 24 -8.21 0.98 12.26
N VAL A 25 -8.80 0.55 11.15
CA VAL A 25 -8.06 -0.15 10.07
C VAL A 25 -6.98 0.74 9.45
N ALA A 26 -7.33 1.97 9.05
CA ALA A 26 -6.38 2.92 8.47
C ALA A 26 -5.29 3.34 9.50
N LEU A 27 -5.65 3.43 10.78
CA LEU A 27 -4.70 3.71 11.85
C LEU A 27 -3.75 2.54 12.06
N LEU A 28 -4.24 1.31 12.12
CA LEU A 28 -3.40 0.11 12.25
C LEU A 28 -2.46 -0.04 11.05
N ALA A 29 -2.98 0.10 9.83
CA ALA A 29 -2.18 0.08 8.61
C ALA A 29 -1.15 1.21 8.60
N GLY A 30 -1.55 2.43 8.99
CA GLY A 30 -0.69 3.61 9.09
C GLY A 30 0.41 3.49 10.14
N LEU A 31 0.11 2.97 11.34
CA LEU A 31 1.10 2.75 12.41
C LEU A 31 2.10 1.67 12.04
N LEU A 32 1.65 0.59 11.41
CA LEU A 32 2.51 -0.50 10.94
C LEU A 32 3.39 -0.05 9.76
N THR A 33 2.89 0.86 8.93
CA THR A 33 3.67 1.52 7.88
C THR A 33 4.61 2.60 8.46
N GLY A 34 4.22 3.24 9.57
CA GLY A 34 4.98 4.25 10.32
C GLY A 34 6.26 3.75 10.99
N ILE A 35 6.51 2.43 10.90
CA ILE A 35 7.85 1.84 10.98
C ILE A 35 8.83 2.48 9.96
N ALA A 36 8.34 3.24 8.98
CA ALA A 36 9.14 4.09 8.09
C ALA A 36 9.89 5.27 8.77
N ASN A 37 9.61 5.61 10.04
CA ASN A 37 10.44 6.57 10.81
C ASN A 37 11.76 5.96 11.33
N LEU A 38 12.18 4.82 10.76
CA LEU A 38 13.41 4.12 11.14
C LEU A 38 14.69 4.78 10.62
N GLY A 39 14.61 5.66 9.62
CA GLY A 39 15.73 6.56 9.28
C GLY A 39 16.06 7.49 10.45
N ASP A 40 15.03 8.01 11.11
CA ASP A 40 15.16 8.80 12.34
C ASP A 40 15.57 7.94 13.53
N THR A 41 15.11 6.68 13.60
CA THR A 41 15.53 5.76 14.67
C THR A 41 17.01 5.37 14.54
N ILE A 42 17.48 5.09 13.32
CA ILE A 42 18.89 4.81 13.04
C ILE A 42 19.73 6.06 13.28
N SER A 43 19.29 7.24 12.81
CA SER A 43 20.02 8.48 13.04
C SER A 43 20.07 8.82 14.53
N ASN A 44 18.97 8.68 15.27
CA ASN A 44 18.94 8.86 16.72
C ASN A 44 19.84 7.87 17.44
N PHE A 45 19.87 6.60 17.03
CA PHE A 45 20.78 5.60 17.60
C PHE A 45 22.25 5.93 17.32
N LEU A 46 22.58 6.32 16.08
CA LEU A 46 23.94 6.72 15.71
C LEU A 46 24.38 7.99 16.44
N ASN A 47 23.52 9.01 16.53
CA ASN A 47 23.76 10.25 17.26
C ASN A 47 23.95 9.98 18.76
N GLN A 48 23.14 9.09 19.33
CA GLN A 48 23.24 8.69 20.73
C GLN A 48 24.53 7.90 20.99
N TYR A 49 24.91 7.00 20.09
CA TYR A 49 26.20 6.29 20.13
C TYR A 49 27.39 7.27 20.05
N ASP A 50 27.39 8.19 19.08
CA ASP A 50 28.47 9.18 18.91
C ASP A 50 28.59 10.07 20.15
N SER A 51 27.45 10.44 20.75
CA SER A 51 27.40 11.19 22.02
C SER A 51 28.06 10.40 23.16
N TYR A 52 27.70 9.13 23.36
CA TYR A 52 28.33 8.30 24.39
C TYR A 52 29.83 8.06 24.12
N GLN A 53 30.21 7.79 22.88
CA GLN A 53 31.61 7.56 22.52
C GLN A 53 32.47 8.81 22.79
N SER A 54 31.93 10.02 22.54
CA SER A 54 32.64 11.28 22.78
C SER A 54 32.90 11.56 24.27
N LEU A 55 31.96 11.17 25.15
CA LEU A 55 32.10 11.31 26.61
C LEU A 55 33.18 10.37 27.17
N PHE A 56 33.30 9.17 26.61
CA PHE A 56 34.28 8.19 27.08
C PHE A 56 35.67 8.38 26.47
N ARG A 57 35.79 8.96 25.27
CA ARG A 57 37.09 9.19 24.59
C ARG A 57 38.07 10.06 25.35
N SER A 58 37.59 10.97 26.20
CA SER A 58 38.43 11.87 27.00
C SER A 58 38.98 11.20 28.27
N TYR A 59 38.63 9.94 28.52
CA TYR A 59 39.01 9.20 29.71
C TYR A 59 39.73 7.90 29.33
N ASP A 60 41.04 7.83 29.55
CA ASP A 60 41.88 6.70 29.11
C ASP A 60 41.45 5.36 29.76
N ALA A 61 40.95 5.41 30.99
CA ALA A 61 40.36 4.26 31.70
C ALA A 61 39.01 3.79 31.11
N ALA A 62 38.42 4.54 30.17
CA ALA A 62 37.15 4.18 29.53
C ALA A 62 37.33 3.38 28.22
N TYR A 63 38.56 2.95 27.89
CA TYR A 63 38.86 2.15 26.70
C TYR A 63 37.99 0.89 26.57
N PRO A 64 37.76 0.08 27.63
CA PRO A 64 36.86 -1.08 27.54
C PRO A 64 35.41 -0.71 27.17
N GLN A 65 34.92 0.43 27.65
CA GLN A 65 33.57 0.94 27.39
C GLN A 65 33.42 1.42 25.95
N ILE A 66 34.44 2.07 25.38
CA ILE A 66 34.47 2.47 23.97
C ILE A 66 34.45 1.24 23.06
N VAL A 67 35.32 0.27 23.31
CA VAL A 67 35.37 -0.98 22.53
C VAL A 67 34.05 -1.73 22.60
N PHE A 68 33.40 -1.77 23.77
CA PHE A 68 32.07 -2.37 23.93
C PHE A 68 31.00 -1.68 23.08
N LEU A 69 30.94 -0.34 23.10
CA LEU A 69 29.99 0.43 22.29
C LEU A 69 30.23 0.22 20.79
N ASP A 70 31.49 0.18 20.35
CA ASP A 70 31.86 -0.04 18.95
C ASP A 70 31.37 -1.42 18.47
N VAL A 71 31.61 -2.47 19.26
CA VAL A 71 31.08 -3.82 18.99
C VAL A 71 29.55 -3.80 18.92
N LEU A 72 28.89 -3.13 19.86
CA LEU A 72 27.43 -3.03 19.88
C LEU A 72 26.90 -2.34 18.61
N ARG A 73 27.50 -1.23 18.18
CA ARG A 73 27.14 -0.54 16.92
C ARG A 73 27.31 -1.45 15.72
N THR A 74 28.42 -2.20 15.64
CA THR A 74 28.70 -3.11 14.53
C THR A 74 27.60 -4.15 14.33
N TRP A 75 26.93 -4.60 15.40
CA TRP A 75 25.84 -5.58 15.30
C TRP A 75 24.45 -4.95 15.19
N VAL A 76 24.18 -3.86 15.93
CA VAL A 76 22.84 -3.24 15.97
C VAL A 76 22.45 -2.63 14.63
N VAL A 77 23.37 -1.97 13.93
CA VAL A 77 23.06 -1.33 12.64
C VAL A 77 22.65 -2.37 11.58
N PRO A 78 23.42 -3.44 11.31
CA PRO A 78 23.01 -4.49 10.37
C PRO A 78 21.71 -5.20 10.78
N LEU A 79 21.51 -5.49 12.07
CA LEU A 79 20.27 -6.12 12.54
C LEU A 79 19.05 -5.22 12.34
N THR A 80 19.20 -3.91 12.53
CA THR A 80 18.14 -2.93 12.28
C THR A 80 17.82 -2.85 10.79
N VAL A 81 18.84 -2.80 9.93
CA VAL A 81 18.68 -2.83 8.46
C VAL A 81 18.05 -4.15 8.01
N PHE A 82 18.41 -5.27 8.61
CA PHE A 82 17.80 -6.57 8.31
C PHE A 82 16.33 -6.62 8.72
N GLY A 83 15.99 -6.17 9.94
CA GLY A 83 14.60 -6.07 10.40
C GLY A 83 13.76 -5.14 9.52
N LEU A 84 14.37 -4.07 9.01
CA LEU A 84 13.77 -3.17 8.02
C LEU A 84 13.44 -3.86 6.70
N LEU A 85 14.39 -4.62 6.15
CA LEU A 85 14.15 -5.37 4.93
C LEU A 85 13.04 -6.41 5.12
N LEU A 86 12.97 -7.03 6.30
CA LEU A 86 11.89 -7.95 6.64
C LEU A 86 10.53 -7.26 6.79
N SER A 87 10.49 -6.04 7.32
CA SER A 87 9.23 -5.31 7.54
C SER A 87 8.52 -4.96 6.22
N ILE A 88 9.26 -4.77 5.13
CA ILE A 88 8.70 -4.56 3.78
C ILE A 88 7.74 -5.70 3.40
N PHE A 89 8.09 -6.95 3.70
CA PHE A 89 7.25 -8.11 3.36
C PHE A 89 5.96 -8.16 4.20
N VAL A 90 5.97 -7.59 5.42
CA VAL A 90 4.79 -7.49 6.28
C VAL A 90 3.90 -6.33 5.84
N ILE A 91 4.49 -5.15 5.62
CA ILE A 91 3.78 -3.92 5.19
C ILE A 91 3.09 -4.15 3.85
N ASN A 92 3.76 -4.81 2.90
CA ASN A 92 3.18 -5.08 1.58
C ASN A 92 1.93 -5.96 1.64
N ILE A 93 1.87 -6.89 2.58
CA ILE A 93 0.70 -7.75 2.78
C ILE A 93 -0.43 -7.00 3.49
N LEU A 94 -0.09 -6.12 4.43
CA LEU A 94 -1.07 -5.26 5.08
C LEU A 94 -1.72 -4.29 4.09
N ARG A 95 -0.97 -3.76 3.10
CA ARG A 95 -1.54 -2.93 2.01
C ARG A 95 -2.60 -3.67 1.20
N ILE A 96 -2.40 -4.98 0.94
CA ILE A 96 -3.40 -5.81 0.27
C ILE A 96 -4.63 -6.00 1.16
N GLY A 97 -4.43 -6.25 2.46
CA GLY A 97 -5.53 -6.41 3.41
C GLY A 97 -6.34 -5.12 3.63
N GLU A 98 -5.68 -3.97 3.67
CA GLU A 98 -6.30 -2.64 3.72
C GLU A 98 -7.12 -2.38 2.46
N ALA A 99 -6.55 -2.63 1.27
CA ALA A 99 -7.27 -2.55 0.01
C ALA A 99 -8.52 -3.44 0.03
N ARG A 100 -8.40 -4.68 0.51
CA ARG A 100 -9.55 -5.60 0.66
C ARG A 100 -10.63 -5.05 1.58
N TYR A 101 -10.23 -4.50 2.73
CA TYR A 101 -11.16 -3.97 3.72
C TYR A 101 -12.00 -2.83 3.12
N PHE A 102 -11.36 -1.85 2.47
CA PHE A 102 -12.06 -0.70 1.91
C PHE A 102 -12.93 -1.06 0.71
N VAL A 103 -12.51 -2.00 -0.14
CA VAL A 103 -13.35 -2.54 -1.23
C VAL A 103 -14.58 -3.26 -0.67
N GLN A 104 -14.42 -4.11 0.35
CA GLN A 104 -15.57 -4.80 0.97
C GLN A 104 -16.50 -3.83 1.70
N ASN A 105 -15.95 -2.78 2.32
CA ASN A 105 -16.73 -1.80 3.08
C ASN A 105 -17.72 -1.02 2.20
N HIS A 106 -17.45 -0.89 0.89
CA HIS A 106 -18.41 -0.38 -0.09
C HIS A 106 -19.68 -1.25 -0.15
N PHE A 107 -19.52 -2.57 -0.19
CA PHE A 107 -20.62 -3.52 -0.38
C PHE A 107 -21.35 -3.87 0.93
N GLY A 108 -20.73 -3.68 2.08
CA GLY A 108 -21.31 -4.15 3.34
C GLY A 108 -20.45 -3.86 4.57
N GLU A 109 -20.91 -4.34 5.73
CA GLU A 109 -20.10 -4.27 6.93
C GLU A 109 -18.89 -5.20 6.82
N THR A 110 -17.71 -4.65 7.07
CA THR A 110 -16.46 -5.40 7.05
C THR A 110 -15.84 -5.43 8.45
N HIS A 111 -15.23 -6.55 8.80
CA HIS A 111 -14.51 -6.72 10.06
C HIS A 111 -13.06 -6.22 9.94
N VAL A 112 -12.52 -5.71 11.05
CA VAL A 112 -11.12 -5.25 11.13
C VAL A 112 -10.14 -6.38 10.81
N GLU A 113 -10.51 -7.64 11.07
CA GLU A 113 -9.72 -8.82 10.72
C GLU A 113 -9.38 -8.95 9.23
N THR A 114 -10.18 -8.35 8.34
CA THR A 114 -9.92 -8.34 6.90
C THR A 114 -8.57 -7.69 6.58
N LEU A 115 -8.05 -6.81 7.43
CA LEU A 115 -6.69 -6.26 7.31
C LEU A 115 -5.61 -7.35 7.27
N PHE A 116 -5.82 -8.48 7.96
CA PHE A 116 -4.87 -9.60 8.01
C PHE A 116 -5.19 -10.70 6.99
N SER A 117 -6.17 -10.50 6.12
CA SER A 117 -6.60 -11.49 5.13
C SER A 117 -5.48 -11.91 4.17
N GLY A 118 -4.59 -10.98 3.80
CA GLY A 118 -3.44 -11.26 2.93
C GLY A 118 -2.42 -12.25 3.52
N PHE A 119 -2.45 -12.50 4.83
CA PHE A 119 -1.62 -13.53 5.47
C PHE A 119 -2.21 -14.94 5.37
N ARG A 120 -3.52 -15.07 5.10
CA ARG A 120 -4.21 -16.37 5.13
C ARG A 120 -4.13 -17.11 3.80
N ASN A 121 -4.39 -16.42 2.68
CA ASN A 121 -4.50 -17.03 1.35
C ASN A 121 -3.53 -16.37 0.36
N GLY A 122 -2.81 -17.17 -0.42
CA GLY A 122 -1.95 -16.66 -1.50
C GLY A 122 -0.74 -15.85 -1.03
N TYR A 123 -0.40 -15.89 0.27
CA TYR A 123 0.64 -15.07 0.90
C TYR A 123 1.94 -15.01 0.07
N GLY A 124 2.51 -16.17 -0.28
CA GLY A 124 3.77 -16.22 -1.04
C GLY A 124 3.69 -15.51 -2.40
N ASN A 125 2.60 -15.72 -3.16
CA ASN A 125 2.41 -15.06 -4.44
C ASN A 125 2.18 -13.55 -4.25
N SER A 126 1.34 -13.14 -3.31
CA SER A 126 1.07 -11.74 -2.99
C SER A 126 2.33 -10.98 -2.56
N VAL A 127 3.15 -11.59 -1.69
CA VAL A 127 4.42 -11.00 -1.21
C VAL A 127 5.37 -10.77 -2.39
N VAL A 128 5.60 -11.81 -3.20
CA VAL A 128 6.51 -11.72 -4.36
C VAL A 128 5.98 -10.72 -5.39
N ALA A 129 4.67 -10.74 -5.65
CA ALA A 129 4.04 -9.82 -6.59
C ALA A 129 4.21 -8.35 -6.16
N MET A 130 3.95 -8.04 -4.89
CA MET A 130 4.15 -6.69 -4.33
C MET A 130 5.63 -6.30 -4.34
N PHE A 131 6.52 -7.16 -3.84
CA PHE A 131 7.96 -6.90 -3.80
C PHE A 131 8.53 -6.58 -5.19
N VAL A 132 8.20 -7.39 -6.20
CA VAL A 132 8.65 -7.14 -7.58
C VAL A 132 8.07 -5.84 -8.15
N THR A 133 6.84 -5.51 -7.78
CA THR A 133 6.19 -4.25 -8.21
C THR A 133 6.90 -3.04 -7.61
N ASP A 134 7.17 -3.08 -6.30
CA ASP A 134 7.90 -2.02 -5.59
C ASP A 134 9.34 -1.90 -6.09
N LEU A 135 10.01 -3.02 -6.36
CA LEU A 135 11.35 -3.04 -6.94
C LEU A 135 11.37 -2.34 -8.30
N PHE A 136 10.39 -2.60 -9.18
CA PHE A 136 10.30 -1.88 -10.45
C PHE A 136 10.11 -0.38 -10.24
N ILE A 137 9.19 0.03 -9.35
CA ILE A 137 8.96 1.45 -9.06
C ILE A 137 10.26 2.09 -8.53
N PHE A 138 10.94 1.42 -7.60
CA PHE A 138 12.20 1.88 -7.03
C PHE A 138 13.28 2.06 -8.10
N LEU A 139 13.49 1.07 -8.98
CA LEU A 139 14.46 1.16 -10.06
C LEU A 139 14.16 2.31 -11.02
N TRP A 140 12.89 2.54 -11.36
CA TRP A 140 12.49 3.68 -12.19
C TRP A 140 12.67 5.02 -11.47
N SER A 141 12.41 5.06 -10.17
CA SER A 141 12.63 6.26 -9.34
C SER A 141 14.11 6.61 -9.18
N LEU A 142 14.99 5.60 -9.18
CA LEU A 142 16.45 5.78 -9.11
C LEU A 142 17.00 6.36 -10.42
N LEU A 143 16.41 5.96 -11.55
CA LEU A 143 16.81 6.48 -12.86
C LEU A 143 16.44 7.96 -12.99
N LEU A 144 15.17 8.31 -12.74
CA LEU A 144 14.65 9.68 -12.79
C LEU A 144 13.35 9.80 -11.96
N LEU A 145 13.10 10.99 -11.39
CA LEU A 145 11.91 11.25 -10.56
C LEU A 145 10.59 11.08 -11.33
N ILE A 146 10.47 11.68 -12.52
CA ILE A 146 9.23 11.69 -13.33
C ILE A 146 8.78 10.27 -13.73
N PRO A 147 9.62 9.40 -14.32
CA PRO A 147 9.20 8.04 -14.66
C PRO A 147 8.94 7.18 -13.41
N GLY A 148 9.59 7.46 -12.27
CA GLY A 148 9.24 6.85 -10.99
C GLY A 148 7.79 7.12 -10.61
N ILE A 149 7.38 8.40 -10.58
CA ILE A 149 5.99 8.81 -10.30
C ILE A 149 5.02 8.18 -11.30
N TYR A 150 5.35 8.18 -12.59
CA TYR A 150 4.53 7.54 -13.62
C TYR A 150 4.30 6.05 -13.34
N LYS A 151 5.34 5.32 -12.93
CA LYS A 151 5.25 3.88 -12.62
C LYS A 151 4.47 3.59 -11.34
N THR A 152 4.55 4.47 -10.34
CA THR A 152 3.70 4.41 -9.16
C THR A 152 2.22 4.41 -9.56
N TYR A 153 1.80 5.36 -10.41
CA TYR A 153 0.42 5.42 -10.88
C TYR A 153 0.05 4.28 -11.83
N GLN A 154 1.01 3.74 -12.59
CA GLN A 154 0.77 2.59 -13.46
C GLN A 154 0.42 1.31 -12.67
N TYR A 155 1.03 1.12 -11.50
CA TYR A 155 0.85 -0.06 -10.65
C TYR A 155 -0.04 0.19 -9.42
N TYR A 156 -0.75 1.32 -9.41
CA TYR A 156 -1.57 1.78 -8.29
C TYR A 156 -2.69 0.81 -7.89
N MET A 157 -3.18 -0.01 -8.83
CA MET A 157 -4.27 -0.97 -8.61
C MET A 157 -3.79 -2.37 -8.22
N VAL A 158 -2.48 -2.66 -8.26
CA VAL A 158 -1.91 -3.99 -7.94
C VAL A 158 -2.37 -4.53 -6.58
N PRO A 159 -2.30 -3.78 -5.45
CA PRO A 159 -2.73 -4.31 -4.16
C PRO A 159 -4.23 -4.66 -4.13
N TYR A 160 -5.06 -3.94 -4.88
CA TYR A 160 -6.50 -4.22 -4.99
C TYR A 160 -6.78 -5.45 -5.86
N ILE A 161 -6.04 -5.62 -6.95
CA ILE A 161 -6.16 -6.82 -7.80
C ILE A 161 -5.73 -8.08 -7.03
N LEU A 162 -4.64 -7.99 -6.27
CA LEU A 162 -4.17 -9.09 -5.41
C LEU A 162 -5.10 -9.33 -4.21
N SER A 163 -5.87 -8.34 -3.78
CA SER A 163 -6.84 -8.51 -2.70
C SER A 163 -8.09 -9.24 -3.17
N ASP A 164 -8.52 -9.00 -4.42
CA ASP A 164 -9.61 -9.70 -5.09
C ASP A 164 -9.19 -11.14 -5.47
N ASN A 165 -8.03 -11.33 -6.13
CA ASN A 165 -7.46 -12.64 -6.42
C ASN A 165 -5.99 -12.78 -5.97
N PRO A 166 -5.73 -13.33 -4.76
CA PRO A 166 -4.37 -13.54 -4.27
C PRO A 166 -3.51 -14.52 -5.08
N ASN A 167 -4.13 -15.36 -5.93
CA ASN A 167 -3.44 -16.38 -6.71
C ASN A 167 -3.11 -15.93 -8.14
N ILE A 168 -3.55 -14.74 -8.56
CA ILE A 168 -3.22 -14.22 -9.89
C ILE A 168 -1.70 -13.98 -10.00
N PRO A 169 -1.05 -14.37 -11.11
CA PRO A 169 0.39 -14.12 -11.27
C PRO A 169 0.70 -12.63 -11.15
N GLY A 170 1.73 -12.26 -10.38
CA GLY A 170 2.08 -10.85 -10.15
C GLY A 170 2.35 -10.05 -11.44
N ALA A 171 2.86 -10.71 -12.49
CA ALA A 171 3.01 -10.09 -13.81
C ALA A 171 1.65 -9.72 -14.44
N ARG A 172 0.66 -10.60 -14.30
CA ARG A 172 -0.72 -10.36 -14.77
C ARG A 172 -1.41 -9.29 -13.94
N ALA A 173 -1.24 -9.27 -12.62
CA ALA A 173 -1.73 -8.18 -11.77
C ALA A 173 -1.19 -6.80 -12.22
N ARG A 174 0.12 -6.73 -12.52
CA ARG A 174 0.75 -5.50 -13.05
C ARG A 174 0.24 -5.13 -14.44
N SER A 175 0.01 -6.09 -15.34
CA SER A 175 -0.54 -5.81 -16.66
C SER A 175 -1.97 -5.29 -16.58
N ILE A 176 -2.80 -5.88 -15.70
CA ILE A 176 -4.17 -5.43 -15.46
C ILE A 176 -4.17 -4.01 -14.87
N SER A 177 -3.35 -3.75 -13.83
CA SER A 177 -3.23 -2.39 -13.27
C SER A 177 -2.78 -1.37 -14.33
N ARG A 178 -1.83 -1.75 -15.21
CA ARG A 178 -1.38 -0.88 -16.30
C ARG A 178 -2.51 -0.56 -17.27
N ALA A 179 -3.33 -1.54 -17.63
CA ALA A 179 -4.49 -1.35 -18.51
C ALA A 179 -5.57 -0.49 -17.84
N MET A 180 -5.91 -0.79 -16.58
CA MET A 180 -6.89 -0.03 -15.80
C MET A 180 -6.53 1.44 -15.67
N THR A 181 -5.25 1.74 -15.50
CA THR A 181 -4.73 3.10 -15.28
C THR A 181 -4.31 3.80 -16.57
N ASP A 182 -4.48 3.17 -17.74
CA ASP A 182 -4.11 3.79 -18.99
C ASP A 182 -5.01 4.98 -19.34
N GLY A 183 -4.41 6.09 -19.77
CA GLY A 183 -5.10 7.37 -19.93
C GLY A 183 -5.58 8.06 -18.63
N GLU A 184 -5.53 7.40 -17.47
CA GLU A 184 -6.10 7.91 -16.21
C GLU A 184 -5.05 8.38 -15.19
N LYS A 185 -3.76 8.10 -15.40
CA LYS A 185 -2.68 8.36 -14.41
C LYS A 185 -2.66 9.81 -13.90
N LEU A 186 -2.84 10.78 -14.81
CA LEU A 186 -2.92 12.20 -14.44
C LEU A 186 -4.18 12.49 -13.60
N ASN A 187 -5.31 11.88 -13.93
CA ASN A 187 -6.54 12.05 -13.15
C ASN A 187 -6.39 11.45 -11.75
N ILE A 188 -5.68 10.33 -11.60
CA ILE A 188 -5.34 9.74 -10.31
C ILE A 188 -4.43 10.69 -9.51
N PHE A 189 -3.38 11.23 -10.12
CA PHE A 189 -2.54 12.25 -9.49
C PHE A 189 -3.35 13.46 -9.03
N LEU A 190 -4.26 13.98 -9.86
CA LEU A 190 -5.12 15.11 -9.52
C LEU A 190 -6.18 14.77 -8.46
N LEU A 191 -6.58 13.50 -8.35
CA LEU A 191 -7.41 13.02 -7.25
C LEU A 191 -6.62 13.07 -5.94
N GLU A 192 -5.39 12.56 -5.91
CA GLU A 192 -4.55 12.62 -4.71
C GLU A 192 -4.21 14.06 -4.31
N LEU A 193 -3.88 14.92 -5.28
CA LEU A 193 -3.61 16.34 -5.03
C LEU A 193 -4.82 17.04 -4.40
N SER A 194 -6.04 16.60 -4.72
CA SER A 194 -7.26 17.16 -4.10
C SER A 194 -7.43 16.82 -2.61
N PHE A 195 -6.59 15.96 -2.05
CA PHE A 195 -6.51 15.67 -0.62
C PHE A 195 -5.42 16.48 0.11
N ILE A 196 -4.53 17.16 -0.61
CA ILE A 196 -3.42 17.90 0.01
C ILE A 196 -3.91 18.98 0.98
N GLY A 197 -5.02 19.65 0.66
CA GLY A 197 -5.63 20.66 1.54
C GLY A 197 -6.14 20.06 2.85
N TRP A 198 -6.65 18.83 2.82
CA TRP A 198 -7.10 18.12 4.02
C TRP A 198 -5.93 17.70 4.89
N TYR A 199 -4.83 17.24 4.28
CA TYR A 199 -3.61 16.92 5.01
C TYR A 199 -2.94 18.16 5.60
N LEU A 200 -2.93 19.29 4.88
CA LEU A 200 -2.43 20.56 5.41
C LEU A 200 -3.25 21.02 6.63
N LEU A 201 -4.58 20.97 6.52
CA LEU A 201 -5.47 21.29 7.63
C LEU A 201 -5.27 20.34 8.82
N GLY A 202 -5.14 19.04 8.55
CA GLY A 202 -4.85 18.04 9.57
C GLY A 202 -3.50 18.26 10.26
N GLY A 203 -2.50 18.74 9.51
CA GLY A 203 -1.19 19.14 10.04
C GLY A 203 -1.28 20.32 11.00
N LEU A 204 -2.10 21.33 10.67
CA LEU A 204 -2.36 22.48 11.56
C LEU A 204 -3.04 22.07 12.87
N CYS A 205 -3.79 20.97 12.89
CA CYS A 205 -4.38 20.38 14.10
C CYS A 205 -3.37 19.49 14.87
N LEU A 206 -2.18 20.02 15.17
CA LEU A 206 -1.09 19.31 15.88
C LEU A 206 -0.70 17.96 15.26
N GLY A 207 -0.87 17.82 13.94
CA GLY A 207 -0.62 16.57 13.20
C GLY A 207 -1.65 15.45 13.41
N ILE A 208 -2.51 15.54 14.44
CA ILE A 208 -3.50 14.50 14.76
C ILE A 208 -4.61 14.47 13.70
N GLY A 209 -4.96 15.63 13.14
CA GLY A 209 -6.01 15.72 12.13
C GLY A 209 -5.70 14.92 10.85
N VAL A 210 -4.43 14.63 10.56
CA VAL A 210 -4.01 13.80 9.41
C VAL A 210 -4.59 12.39 9.49
N PHE A 211 -4.64 11.79 10.68
CA PHE A 211 -5.16 10.43 10.87
C PHE A 211 -6.66 10.34 10.57
N PHE A 212 -7.42 11.40 10.83
CA PHE A 212 -8.87 11.43 10.57
C PHE A 212 -9.21 11.55 9.08
N VAL A 213 -8.29 12.06 8.26
CA VAL A 213 -8.45 12.15 6.80
C VAL A 213 -8.21 10.78 6.14
N ASN A 214 -7.34 9.95 6.73
CA ASN A 214 -6.88 8.71 6.12
C ASN A 214 -8.02 7.74 5.71
N PRO A 215 -9.02 7.42 6.56
CA PRO A 215 -10.10 6.49 6.18
C PRO A 215 -10.89 6.97 4.97
N TYR A 216 -11.07 8.29 4.85
CA TYR A 216 -11.77 8.90 3.73
C TYR A 216 -10.94 8.87 2.44
N TYR A 217 -9.63 9.06 2.57
CA TYR A 217 -8.70 8.92 1.45
C TYR A 217 -8.64 7.46 0.95
N GLU A 218 -8.48 6.48 1.83
CA GLU A 218 -8.45 5.05 1.48
C GLU A 218 -9.78 4.57 0.88
N ALA A 219 -10.92 4.97 1.45
CA ALA A 219 -12.23 4.69 0.87
C ALA A 219 -12.36 5.28 -0.55
N THR A 220 -11.84 6.48 -0.80
CA THR A 220 -11.87 7.10 -2.14
C THR A 220 -11.02 6.32 -3.16
N LYS A 221 -9.88 5.76 -2.74
CA LYS A 221 -9.07 4.90 -3.61
C LYS A 221 -9.75 3.56 -3.91
N ALA A 222 -10.46 2.99 -2.93
CA ALA A 222 -11.26 1.78 -3.17
C ALA A 222 -12.41 2.04 -4.16
N GLU A 223 -13.11 3.18 -4.07
CA GLU A 223 -14.12 3.58 -5.06
C GLU A 223 -13.52 3.75 -6.46
N LEU A 224 -12.32 4.34 -6.56
CA LEU A 224 -11.59 4.44 -7.82
C LEU A 224 -11.31 3.04 -8.39
N TYR A 225 -10.83 2.11 -7.57
CA TYR A 225 -10.58 0.74 -7.99
C TYR A 225 -11.84 0.06 -8.50
N ILE A 226 -12.96 0.15 -7.76
CA ILE A 226 -14.24 -0.45 -8.17
C ILE A 226 -14.65 0.09 -9.55
N TYR A 227 -14.60 1.41 -9.76
CA TYR A 227 -14.91 2.00 -11.06
C TYR A 227 -13.98 1.51 -12.18
N LEU A 228 -12.67 1.48 -11.95
CA LEU A 228 -11.69 1.07 -12.96
C LEU A 228 -11.81 -0.43 -13.28
N ARG A 229 -12.11 -1.24 -12.27
CA ARG A 229 -12.36 -2.67 -12.38
C ARG A 229 -13.59 -2.94 -13.23
N ASP A 230 -14.71 -2.31 -12.91
CA ASP A 230 -15.97 -2.51 -13.62
C ASP A 230 -15.85 -2.06 -15.08
N ARG A 231 -15.14 -0.94 -15.34
CA ARG A 231 -14.79 -0.52 -16.70
C ARG A 231 -13.94 -1.55 -17.44
N ALA A 232 -12.93 -2.11 -16.81
CA ALA A 232 -12.05 -3.11 -17.42
C ALA A 232 -12.80 -4.40 -17.79
N ILE A 233 -13.76 -4.80 -16.95
CA ILE A 233 -14.65 -5.94 -17.23
C ILE A 233 -15.59 -5.61 -18.40
N GLN A 234 -16.27 -4.46 -18.37
CA GLN A 234 -17.21 -4.05 -19.43
C GLN A 234 -16.56 -3.89 -20.81
N THR A 235 -15.28 -3.52 -20.84
CA THR A 235 -14.50 -3.37 -22.07
C THR A 235 -13.82 -4.66 -22.52
N GLY A 236 -14.01 -5.77 -21.80
CA GLY A 236 -13.42 -7.08 -22.11
C GLY A 236 -11.91 -7.16 -21.90
N MET A 237 -11.31 -6.19 -21.20
CA MET A 237 -9.86 -6.20 -20.92
C MET A 237 -9.47 -7.25 -19.88
N VAL A 238 -10.40 -7.56 -18.98
CA VAL A 238 -10.20 -8.50 -17.86
C VAL A 238 -11.47 -9.32 -17.70
N GLN A 239 -11.30 -10.63 -17.59
CA GLN A 239 -12.40 -11.52 -17.28
C GLN A 239 -12.69 -11.48 -15.76
N PRO A 240 -13.96 -11.45 -15.32
CA PRO A 240 -14.29 -11.40 -13.89
C PRO A 240 -13.65 -12.52 -13.06
N GLU A 241 -13.51 -13.71 -13.66
CA GLU A 241 -12.92 -14.87 -13.03
C GLU A 241 -11.44 -14.66 -12.70
N GLU A 242 -10.72 -13.84 -13.48
CA GLU A 242 -9.33 -13.47 -13.18
C GLU A 242 -9.21 -12.67 -11.88
N LEU A 243 -10.28 -11.98 -11.48
CA LEU A 243 -10.36 -11.22 -10.23
C LEU A 243 -11.08 -12.01 -9.13
N GLY A 244 -11.35 -13.31 -9.34
CA GLY A 244 -12.10 -14.11 -8.36
C GLY A 244 -13.57 -13.70 -8.23
N LEU A 245 -14.09 -12.91 -9.17
CA LEU A 245 -15.49 -12.53 -9.24
C LEU A 245 -16.23 -13.60 -10.05
N VAL A 246 -16.69 -14.66 -9.39
CA VAL A 246 -17.45 -15.73 -10.04
C VAL A 246 -18.91 -15.28 -10.18
N PHE A 247 -19.37 -15.08 -11.41
CA PHE A 247 -20.80 -14.98 -11.69
C PHE A 247 -21.36 -16.40 -11.87
N HIS A 248 -22.17 -16.87 -10.92
CA HIS A 248 -23.04 -18.01 -11.20
C HIS A 248 -24.18 -17.54 -12.09
N THR A 249 -24.01 -17.59 -13.41
CA THR A 249 -25.16 -17.57 -14.32
C THR A 249 -25.92 -18.88 -14.13
N PRO A 250 -27.25 -18.87 -13.91
CA PRO A 250 -28.04 -20.09 -13.97
C PRO A 250 -28.02 -20.59 -15.43
N GLY A 251 -27.01 -21.39 -15.77
CA GLY A 251 -26.74 -21.83 -17.14
C GLY A 251 -25.28 -22.15 -17.45
N GLY A 252 -24.30 -21.68 -16.65
CA GLY A 252 -22.88 -22.01 -16.85
C GLY A 252 -22.21 -21.35 -18.06
N GLU A 253 -22.91 -20.46 -18.77
CA GLU A 253 -22.35 -19.66 -19.85
C GLU A 253 -21.65 -18.42 -19.29
N ASN A 254 -20.38 -18.22 -19.67
CA ASN A 254 -19.63 -17.00 -19.38
C ASN A 254 -20.19 -15.87 -20.29
N PRO A 255 -20.83 -14.83 -19.73
CA PRO A 255 -21.43 -13.74 -20.51
C PRO A 255 -20.38 -12.85 -21.20
N PHE A 256 -19.09 -13.02 -20.88
CA PHE A 256 -17.98 -12.23 -21.38
C PHE A 256 -17.07 -12.98 -22.38
N GLY A 257 -17.45 -14.21 -22.77
CA GLY A 257 -16.74 -15.01 -23.78
C GLY A 257 -15.45 -15.70 -23.26
N PRO A 258 -14.79 -16.52 -24.09
CA PRO A 258 -13.59 -17.25 -23.68
C PRO A 258 -12.42 -16.29 -23.38
N PRO A 259 -11.50 -16.65 -22.45
CA PRO A 259 -10.37 -15.82 -22.09
C PRO A 259 -9.49 -15.50 -23.31
N PRO A 260 -8.96 -14.27 -23.43
CA PRO A 260 -8.05 -13.94 -24.52
C PRO A 260 -6.82 -14.84 -24.45
N SER A 261 -6.47 -15.46 -25.58
CA SER A 261 -5.30 -16.32 -25.71
C SER A 261 -4.07 -15.56 -25.23
N VAL A 262 -3.41 -16.07 -24.18
CA VAL A 262 -2.12 -15.56 -23.72
C VAL A 262 -1.16 -15.70 -24.90
N PHE A 263 -0.86 -14.58 -25.57
CA PHE A 263 0.15 -14.56 -26.62
C PHE A 263 1.48 -14.96 -25.98
N MET A 264 2.02 -16.10 -26.45
CA MET A 264 3.40 -16.56 -26.23
C MET A 264 4.41 -15.55 -26.74
#